data_AF-A0A970AYA2-F1
#
_entry.id   AF-A0A970AYA2-F1
#
_cell.length_a   1.000
_cell.length_b   1.000
_cell.length_c   1.000
_cell.angle_alpha   90.00
_cell.angle_beta   90.00
_cell.angle_gamma   90.00
#
_symmetry.space_group_name_H-M   'P 1'
#
loop_
_entity.id
_entity.type
_entity.pdbx_description
1 polymer ?
#
loop_
_entity_poly.entity_id
_entity_poly.type
_entity_poly.pdbx_seq_one_letter_code
_entity_poly.pdbx_strand_id
1 'polypeptide(L)' 'LKLKDMSARGFGLGLASHGIGTARAMSRNETAGVFAALALGLNGIATAILVPLLFKLLNLF' A
#
# COMPACT_ATOMS: atom_id res chain seq x y z
N LEU A 1 -10.04 14.01 -12.68
CA LEU A 1 -10.28 12.64 -13.23
C LEU A 1 -11.08 11.83 -12.21
N LYS A 2 -12.14 11.10 -12.61
CA LYS A 2 -12.81 10.12 -11.72
C LYS A 2 -12.35 8.72 -12.12
N LEU A 3 -11.60 8.04 -11.27
CA LEU A 3 -11.28 6.61 -11.44
C LEU A 3 -12.57 5.81 -11.20
N LYS A 4 -13.01 5.03 -12.18
CA LYS A 4 -14.21 4.18 -12.05
C LYS A 4 -13.88 2.81 -11.44
N ASP A 5 -12.65 2.33 -11.66
CA ASP A 5 -12.20 1.04 -11.15
C ASP A 5 -11.92 1.11 -9.64
N MET A 6 -12.64 0.29 -8.88
CA MET A 6 -12.51 0.20 -7.43
C MET A 6 -11.19 -0.47 -7.02
N SER A 7 -10.62 -1.34 -7.85
CA SER A 7 -9.32 -1.97 -7.63
C SER A 7 -8.21 -0.92 -7.63
N ALA A 8 -8.17 -0.08 -8.68
CA ALA A 8 -7.19 0.99 -8.80
C ALA A 8 -7.35 2.04 -7.68
N ARG A 9 -8.58 2.40 -7.32
CA ARG A 9 -8.86 3.29 -6.20
C ARG A 9 -8.44 2.69 -4.86
N GLY A 10 -8.75 1.43 -4.65
CA GLY A 10 -8.39 0.68 -3.45
C GLY A 10 -6.89 0.61 -3.28
N PHE A 11 -6.19 0.20 -4.33
CA PHE A 11 -4.72 0.13 -4.34
C PHE A 11 -4.09 1.49 -4.02
N GLY A 12 -4.50 2.55 -4.71
CA GLY A 12 -3.99 3.90 -4.47
C GLY A 12 -4.31 4.40 -3.05
N LEU A 13 -5.51 4.14 -2.55
CA LEU A 13 -5.89 4.47 -1.18
C LEU A 13 -5.04 3.70 -0.16
N GLY A 14 -4.80 2.40 -0.38
CA GLY A 14 -3.97 1.57 0.49
C GLY A 14 -2.50 2.01 0.50
N LEU A 15 -1.95 2.43 -0.64
CA LEU A 15 -0.59 2.98 -0.72
C LEU A 15 -0.46 4.34 -0.02
N ALA A 16 -1.44 5.22 -0.19
CA ALA A 16 -1.38 6.59 0.32
C ALA A 16 -1.82 6.73 1.80
N SER A 17 -2.40 5.68 2.39
CA SER A 17 -2.99 5.73 3.73
C SER A 17 -2.37 4.71 4.69
N HIS A 18 -2.91 4.68 5.91
CA HIS A 18 -2.55 3.72 6.95
C HIS A 18 -3.50 2.53 6.97
N GLY A 19 -3.24 1.50 7.80
CA GLY A 19 -4.12 0.34 7.93
C GLY A 19 -5.59 0.68 8.24
N ILE A 20 -5.84 1.82 8.91
CA ILE A 20 -7.17 2.37 9.16
C ILE A 20 -7.88 2.75 7.84
N GLY A 21 -7.17 3.33 6.88
CA GLY A 21 -7.68 3.67 5.56
C GLY A 21 -8.03 2.42 4.73
N THR A 22 -7.19 1.38 4.82
CA THR A 22 -7.47 0.06 4.23
C THR A 22 -8.72 -0.59 4.84
N ALA A 23 -8.87 -0.55 6.17
CA ALA A 23 -10.06 -1.06 6.85
C ALA A 23 -11.31 -0.29 6.41
N ARG A 24 -11.21 1.04 6.29
CA ARG A 24 -12.30 1.90 5.81
C ARG A 24 -12.66 1.60 4.35
N ALA A 25 -11.67 1.32 3.49
CA ALA A 25 -11.88 0.91 2.11
C ALA A 25 -12.66 -0.40 2.04
N MET A 26 -12.26 -1.39 2.85
CA MET A 26 -12.94 -2.68 2.97
C MET A 26 -14.39 -2.54 3.42
N SER A 27 -14.67 -1.69 4.41
CA SER A 27 -16.05 -1.45 4.87
C SER A 27 -16.93 -0.75 3.83
N ARG A 28 -16.34 -0.06 2.85
CA ARG A 28 -17.09 0.69 1.83
C ARG A 28 -17.26 -0.07 0.52
N ASN A 29 -16.26 -0.85 0.14
CA ASN A 29 -16.28 -1.68 -1.06
C ASN A 29 -15.23 -2.78 -0.93
N GLU A 30 -15.66 -4.03 -1.04
CA GLU A 30 -14.80 -5.20 -0.85
C GLU A 30 -13.60 -5.20 -1.81
N THR A 31 -13.82 -4.96 -3.10
CA THR A 31 -12.73 -4.91 -4.10
C THR A 31 -11.72 -3.82 -3.75
N ALA A 32 -12.17 -2.61 -3.42
CA ALA A 32 -11.26 -1.55 -3.00
C ALA A 32 -10.49 -1.91 -1.72
N GLY A 33 -11.13 -2.58 -0.76
CA GLY A 33 -10.48 -3.08 0.45
C GLY A 33 -9.38 -4.12 0.19
N VAL A 34 -9.67 -5.10 -0.67
CA VAL A 34 -8.70 -6.15 -1.03
C VAL A 34 -7.47 -5.54 -1.69
N PHE A 35 -7.67 -4.65 -2.66
CA PHE A 35 -6.54 -3.98 -3.33
C PHE A 35 -5.82 -2.99 -2.41
N ALA A 36 -6.51 -2.35 -1.47
CA ALA A 36 -5.88 -1.53 -0.44
C ALA A 36 -5.00 -2.36 0.53
N ALA A 37 -5.43 -3.56 0.89
CA ALA A 37 -4.65 -4.48 1.71
C ALA A 37 -3.42 -5.02 0.95
N LEU A 38 -3.59 -5.33 -0.34
CA LEU A 38 -2.49 -5.72 -1.23
C LEU A 38 -1.42 -4.63 -1.33
N ALA A 39 -1.83 -3.38 -1.53
CA ALA A 39 -0.95 -2.22 -1.54
C ALA A 39 -0.11 -2.12 -0.27
N LEU A 40 -0.75 -2.25 0.90
CA LEU A 40 -0.07 -2.19 2.19
C LEU A 40 0.96 -3.32 2.36
N GLY A 41 0.60 -4.55 1.99
CA GLY A 41 1.50 -5.71 2.03
C GLY A 41 2.71 -5.55 1.12
N LEU A 42 2.49 -5.11 -0.13
CA LEU A 42 3.58 -4.84 -1.08
C LEU A 42 4.50 -3.72 -0.59
N ASN A 43 3.96 -2.67 0.02
CA ASN A 43 4.78 -1.62 0.62
C ASN A 43 5.67 -2.15 1.75
N GLY A 44 5.16 -3.05 2.58
CA GLY A 44 5.94 -3.73 3.62
C GLY A 44 7.08 -4.56 3.04
N ILE A 45 6.82 -5.37 2.01
CA ILE A 45 7.84 -6.16 1.30
C ILE A 45 8.89 -5.24 0.67
N ALA A 46 8.44 -4.20 -0.04
CA ALA A 46 9.34 -3.21 -0.65
C ALA A 46 10.26 -2.57 0.40
N THR A 47 9.70 -2.16 1.54
CA THR A 47 10.46 -1.57 2.64
C THR A 47 11.45 -2.57 3.25
N ALA A 48 11.05 -3.82 3.47
CA ALA A 48 11.92 -4.86 4.01
C ALA A 48 13.14 -5.16 3.13
N ILE A 49 13.03 -4.96 1.81
CA ILE A 49 14.14 -5.11 0.86
C ILE A 49 14.93 -3.79 0.73
N LEU A 50 14.23 -2.67 0.59
CA LEU A 50 14.85 -1.36 0.33
C LEU A 50 15.65 -0.85 1.53
N VAL A 51 15.16 -1.03 2.76
CA VAL A 51 15.86 -0.55 3.96
C VAL A 51 17.28 -1.12 4.08
N PRO A 52 17.50 -2.45 4.12
CA PRO A 52 18.87 -2.98 4.22
C PRO A 52 19.74 -2.60 3.02
N LEU A 53 19.16 -2.47 1.82
CA LEU A 53 19.88 -2.02 0.62
C LEU A 53 20.33 -0.56 0.74
N LEU A 54 19.45 0.33 1.21
CA LEU A 54 19.74 1.74 1.49
C LEU A 54 20.83 1.87 2.55
N PHE A 55 20.76 1.07 3.62
CA PHE A 55 21.81 1.05 4.64
C PHE A 55 23.17 0.66 4.07
N LYS A 56 23.24 -0.35 3.21
CA LYS A 56 24.48 -0.72 2.50
C LYS A 56 24.95 0.38 1.55
N LEU A 57 24.05 0.98 0.78
CA LEU A 57 24.40 2.02 -0.20
C LEU A 57 24.93 3.30 0.47
N LEU A 58 24.35 3.67 1.60
CA LEU A 58 24.73 4.85 2.38
C LEU A 58 25.92 4.59 3.32
N ASN A 59 26.51 3.39 3.29
CA ASN A 59 27.62 3.01 4.17
C ASN A 59 27.28 3.20 5.66
N LEU A 60 26.01 3.00 6.04
CA LEU A 60 25.54 3.04 7.43
C LEU A 60 25.91 1.77 8.22
N PHE A 61 26.89 1.01 7.75
CA PHE A 61 27.46 -0.21 8.35
C PHE A 61 28.97 -0.27 8.10
#